data_AF-A0A968IS93-F1
#
_entry.id   AF-A0A968IS93-F1
#
_cell.length_a   1.000
_cell.length_b   1.000
_cell.length_c   1.000
_cell.angle_alpha   90.00
_cell.angle_beta   90.00
_cell.angle_gamma   90.00
#
_symmetry.space_group_name_H-M   'P 1'
#
loop_
_entity.id
_entity.type
_entity.pdbx_description
1 polymer ?
#
loop_
_entity_poly.entity_id
_entity_poly.type
_entity_poly.pdbx_seq_one_letter_code
_entity_poly.pdbx_strand_id
1 'polypeptide(L)'
;MQPIVKRLRFSEKTRYQIINIKTKTQIPTYAAICRWGICYSLAQNTVPSPIPQVFDSNLEITWSTFVGDTGAAIPAAVIQFCRQHNLPLNSESIERQFELHLARGIAYLVGLKLSGIEELIGLALVDRSSEPKIKTKLSLPTVENKPTTKVGEPSISRLEPSTETKLKSNSIKLIWHTPEKAITGKGKKRPGKKSKSF
;
A
#
# COMPACT_ATOMS: atom_id res chain seq x y z
N MET A 1 0.33 -14.53 14.08
CA MET A 1 -0.09 -13.12 14.24
C MET A 1 -1.61 -13.08 14.18
N GLN A 2 -2.28 -12.24 14.98
CA GLN A 2 -3.74 -12.14 14.93
C GLN A 2 -4.20 -11.51 13.61
N PRO A 3 -5.35 -11.96 13.06
CA PRO A 3 -5.92 -11.38 11.85
C PRO A 3 -6.41 -9.94 12.10
N ILE A 4 -6.26 -9.05 11.11
CA ILE A 4 -6.84 -7.69 11.20
C ILE A 4 -8.37 -7.78 11.12
N VAL A 5 -8.88 -8.59 10.18
CA VAL A 5 -10.30 -8.88 10.00
C VAL A 5 -10.52 -10.38 9.90
N LYS A 6 -11.70 -10.88 10.28
CA LYS A 6 -12.03 -12.32 10.10
C LYS A 6 -12.18 -12.69 8.63
N ARG A 7 -12.88 -11.85 7.88
CA ARG A 7 -13.16 -11.99 6.45
C ARG A 7 -13.12 -10.61 5.80
N LEU A 8 -12.58 -10.54 4.59
CA LEU A 8 -12.66 -9.35 3.76
C LEU A 8 -14.07 -9.31 3.16
N ARG A 9 -14.76 -8.19 3.36
CA ARG A 9 -16.05 -7.87 2.72
C ARG A 9 -15.84 -6.68 1.79
N PHE A 10 -16.71 -6.55 0.80
CA PHE A 10 -16.57 -5.55 -0.25
C PHE A 10 -17.89 -4.85 -0.54
N SER A 11 -17.80 -3.65 -1.11
CA SER A 11 -18.96 -3.06 -1.80
C SER A 11 -19.20 -3.77 -3.13
N GLU A 12 -20.42 -3.70 -3.65
CA GLU A 12 -20.72 -4.19 -5.00
C GLU A 12 -19.80 -3.53 -6.04
N LYS A 13 -19.57 -2.21 -5.90
CA LYS A 13 -18.62 -1.47 -6.76
C LYS A 13 -17.22 -2.10 -6.73
N THR A 14 -16.67 -2.36 -5.54
CA THR A 14 -15.34 -2.95 -5.38
C THR A 14 -15.31 -4.37 -5.94
N ARG A 15 -16.37 -5.16 -5.76
CA ARG A 15 -16.50 -6.49 -6.37
C ARG A 15 -16.41 -6.42 -7.90
N TYR A 16 -17.17 -5.52 -8.54
CA TYR A 16 -17.09 -5.35 -10.01
C TYR A 16 -15.68 -4.94 -10.46
N GLN A 17 -15.01 -4.07 -9.71
CA GLN A 17 -13.63 -3.67 -9.99
C GLN A 17 -12.65 -4.86 -9.92
N ILE A 18 -12.78 -5.71 -8.90
CA ILE A 18 -11.97 -6.94 -8.75
C ILE A 18 -12.20 -7.88 -9.93
N ILE A 19 -13.45 -8.09 -10.34
CA ILE A 19 -13.80 -8.94 -11.49
C ILE A 19 -13.19 -8.38 -12.79
N ASN A 20 -13.28 -7.06 -13.00
CA ASN A 20 -12.69 -6.40 -14.17
C ASN A 20 -11.16 -6.61 -14.23
N ILE A 21 -10.46 -6.40 -13.11
CA ILE A 21 -9.01 -6.63 -13.02
C ILE A 21 -8.70 -8.11 -13.31
N LYS A 22 -9.49 -9.04 -12.77
CA LYS A 22 -9.32 -10.48 -13.01
C LYS A 22 -9.42 -10.81 -14.50
N THR A 23 -10.45 -10.33 -15.19
CA THR A 23 -10.65 -10.59 -16.62
C THR A 23 -9.51 -10.06 -17.48
N LYS A 24 -8.92 -8.92 -17.11
CA LYS A 24 -7.80 -8.31 -17.84
C LYS A 24 -6.46 -9.00 -17.58
N THR A 25 -6.19 -9.32 -16.32
CA THR A 25 -4.87 -9.83 -15.89
C THR A 25 -4.79 -11.35 -15.87
N GLN A 26 -5.92 -12.05 -16.02
CA GLN A 26 -6.03 -13.52 -15.92
C GLN A 26 -5.52 -14.10 -14.60
N ILE A 27 -5.43 -13.30 -13.54
CA ILE A 27 -5.06 -13.76 -12.20
C ILE A 27 -6.20 -14.63 -11.63
N PRO A 28 -5.94 -15.89 -11.24
CA PRO A 28 -7.01 -16.84 -10.94
C PRO A 28 -7.79 -16.48 -9.66
N THR A 29 -7.12 -15.92 -8.65
CA THR A 29 -7.68 -15.70 -7.31
C THR A 29 -7.95 -14.23 -7.01
N TYR A 30 -9.13 -13.95 -6.45
CA TYR A 30 -9.47 -12.60 -5.96
C TYR A 30 -8.54 -12.13 -4.83
N ALA A 31 -8.07 -13.07 -4.00
CA ALA A 31 -7.10 -12.80 -2.95
C ALA A 31 -5.81 -12.19 -3.50
N ALA A 32 -5.27 -12.72 -4.62
CA ALA A 32 -4.08 -12.16 -5.24
C ALA A 32 -4.30 -10.72 -5.74
N ILE A 33 -5.45 -10.42 -6.34
CA ILE A 33 -5.81 -9.07 -6.78
C ILE A 33 -5.93 -8.11 -5.58
N CYS A 34 -6.54 -8.57 -4.49
CA CYS A 34 -6.64 -7.79 -3.25
C CYS A 34 -5.26 -7.48 -2.67
N ARG A 35 -4.31 -8.44 -2.73
CA ARG A 35 -2.92 -8.23 -2.32
C ARG A 35 -2.21 -7.21 -3.19
N TRP A 36 -2.40 -7.24 -4.51
CA TRP A 36 -1.90 -6.19 -5.40
C TRP A 36 -2.47 -4.82 -5.04
N GLY A 37 -3.79 -4.74 -4.81
CA GLY A 37 -4.46 -3.50 -4.43
C GLY A 37 -3.91 -2.89 -3.14
N ILE A 38 -3.86 -3.66 -2.06
CA ILE A 38 -3.37 -3.15 -0.76
C ILE A 38 -1.89 -2.71 -0.86
N CYS A 39 -1.03 -3.50 -1.51
CA CYS A 39 0.38 -3.16 -1.68
C CYS A 39 0.56 -1.90 -2.51
N TYR A 40 -0.18 -1.77 -3.62
CA TYR A 40 -0.12 -0.60 -4.48
C TYR A 40 -0.60 0.67 -3.75
N SER A 41 -1.66 0.54 -2.95
CA SER A 41 -2.20 1.62 -2.14
C SER A 41 -1.23 2.08 -1.05
N LEU A 42 -0.61 1.15 -0.30
CA LEU A 42 0.37 1.47 0.74
C LEU A 42 1.61 2.14 0.15
N ALA A 43 2.03 1.71 -1.04
CA ALA A 43 3.18 2.28 -1.74
C ALA A 43 3.01 3.76 -2.13
N GLN A 44 1.78 4.29 -2.17
CA GLN A 44 1.54 5.71 -2.42
C GLN A 44 1.88 6.61 -1.21
N ASN A 45 2.16 6.02 -0.04
CA ASN A 45 2.51 6.70 1.21
C ASN A 45 1.61 7.90 1.58
N THR A 46 0.32 7.81 1.25
CA THR A 46 -0.69 8.85 1.51
C THR A 46 -1.88 8.23 2.22
N VAL A 47 -2.42 8.96 3.20
CA VAL A 47 -3.59 8.54 3.97
C VAL A 47 -4.82 8.51 3.07
N PRO A 48 -5.52 7.38 2.93
CA PRO A 48 -6.77 7.31 2.19
C PRO A 48 -7.83 8.26 2.76
N SER A 49 -8.68 8.81 1.89
CA SER A 49 -9.82 9.61 2.35
C SER A 49 -10.73 8.78 3.25
N PRO A 50 -11.22 9.32 4.39
CA PRO A 50 -12.00 8.58 5.39
C PRO A 50 -13.45 8.33 4.96
N ILE A 51 -13.66 7.79 3.76
CA ILE A 51 -14.98 7.53 3.18
C ILE A 51 -15.56 6.25 3.81
N PRO A 52 -16.74 6.30 4.45
CA PRO A 52 -17.41 5.10 4.97
C PRO A 52 -17.46 3.98 3.91
N GLN A 53 -17.07 2.77 4.30
CA GLN A 53 -17.12 1.63 3.39
C GLN A 53 -18.49 0.94 3.55
N VAL A 54 -19.14 0.69 2.43
CA VAL A 54 -20.39 -0.09 2.37
C VAL A 54 -20.02 -1.53 2.00
N PHE A 55 -20.56 -2.50 2.72
CA PHE A 55 -20.27 -3.93 2.54
C PHE A 55 -21.54 -4.70 2.14
N ASP A 56 -22.11 -4.31 1.01
CA ASP A 56 -23.36 -4.83 0.45
C ASP A 56 -23.16 -6.02 -0.50
N SER A 57 -21.90 -6.40 -0.79
CA SER A 57 -21.59 -7.49 -1.69
C SER A 57 -21.64 -8.88 -1.05
N ASN A 58 -21.91 -9.90 -1.88
CA ASN A 58 -21.82 -11.30 -1.51
C ASN A 58 -20.40 -11.89 -1.63
N LEU A 59 -19.45 -11.15 -2.22
CA LEU A 59 -18.07 -11.60 -2.31
C LEU A 59 -17.42 -11.49 -0.93
N GLU A 60 -16.96 -12.62 -0.39
CA GLU A 60 -16.17 -12.68 0.84
C GLU A 60 -14.90 -13.50 0.65
N ILE A 61 -13.82 -13.07 1.28
CA ILE A 61 -12.54 -13.79 1.28
C ILE A 61 -12.11 -14.00 2.72
N THR A 62 -11.86 -15.24 3.14
CA THR A 62 -11.33 -15.50 4.49
C THR A 62 -9.94 -14.89 4.65
N TRP A 63 -9.62 -14.43 5.85
CA TRP A 63 -8.29 -13.88 6.13
C TRP A 63 -7.16 -14.85 5.78
N SER A 64 -7.32 -16.14 6.06
CA SER A 64 -6.35 -17.18 5.72
C SER A 64 -6.08 -17.25 4.22
N THR A 65 -7.12 -17.19 3.39
CA THR A 65 -7.01 -17.19 1.93
C THR A 65 -6.37 -15.92 1.41
N PHE A 66 -6.71 -14.77 2.02
CA PHE A 66 -6.15 -13.48 1.65
C PHE A 66 -4.65 -13.42 1.91
N VAL A 67 -4.22 -13.76 3.13
CA VAL A 67 -2.80 -13.74 3.50
C VAL A 67 -2.03 -14.78 2.71
N GLY A 68 -2.50 -16.03 2.64
CA GLY A 68 -1.77 -17.14 2.03
C GLY A 68 -0.32 -17.19 2.53
N ASP A 69 0.63 -17.28 1.60
CA ASP A 69 2.05 -17.42 1.91
C ASP A 69 2.74 -16.10 2.30
N THR A 70 2.04 -14.95 2.22
CA THR A 70 2.61 -13.65 2.60
C THR A 70 2.80 -13.48 4.10
N GLY A 71 2.20 -14.36 4.91
CA GLY A 71 2.35 -14.38 6.36
C GLY A 71 2.02 -13.04 7.01
N ALA A 72 2.98 -12.48 7.76
CA ALA A 72 2.80 -11.22 8.49
C ALA A 72 3.10 -9.96 7.67
N ALA A 73 3.50 -10.08 6.39
CA ALA A 73 3.99 -8.94 5.61
C ALA A 73 2.96 -7.83 5.43
N ILE A 74 1.75 -8.17 4.95
CA ILE A 74 0.68 -7.17 4.75
C ILE A 74 0.22 -6.56 6.07
N PRO A 75 -0.07 -7.34 7.13
CA PRO A 75 -0.47 -6.76 8.41
C PRO A 75 0.60 -5.85 9.03
N ALA A 76 1.87 -6.26 8.95
CA ALA A 76 2.98 -5.45 9.42
C ALA A 76 3.09 -4.13 8.62
N ALA A 77 2.88 -4.18 7.29
CA ALA A 77 2.90 -2.98 6.46
C ALA A 77 1.78 -1.99 6.81
N VAL A 78 0.57 -2.47 7.08
CA VAL A 78 -0.55 -1.61 7.53
C VAL A 78 -0.25 -0.98 8.89
N ILE A 79 0.22 -1.77 9.86
CA ILE A 79 0.58 -1.25 11.20
C ILE A 79 1.71 -0.23 11.10
N GLN A 80 2.71 -0.50 10.26
CA GLN A 80 3.82 0.41 10.03
C GLN A 80 3.35 1.71 9.39
N PHE A 81 2.43 1.64 8.42
CA PHE A 81 1.81 2.82 7.83
C PHE A 81 1.07 3.65 8.90
N CYS A 82 0.25 3.02 9.75
CA CYS A 82 -0.42 3.73 10.83
C CYS A 82 0.57 4.45 11.77
N ARG A 83 1.69 3.79 12.11
CA ARG A 83 2.77 4.40 12.91
C ARG A 83 3.40 5.61 12.22
N GLN A 84 3.71 5.49 10.93
CA GLN A 84 4.36 6.57 10.17
C GLN A 84 3.48 7.82 10.03
N HIS A 85 2.16 7.62 9.95
CA HIS A 85 1.19 8.70 9.80
C HIS A 85 0.54 9.13 11.13
N ASN A 86 1.09 8.71 12.28
CA ASN A 86 0.58 9.02 13.62
C ASN A 86 -0.90 8.67 13.82
N LEU A 87 -1.37 7.58 13.21
CA LEU A 87 -2.73 7.08 13.34
C LEU A 87 -2.84 6.18 14.59
N PRO A 88 -4.02 6.07 15.22
CA PRO A 88 -4.22 5.18 16.36
C PRO A 88 -3.93 3.72 16.00
N LEU A 89 -3.28 3.00 16.92
CA LEU A 89 -2.89 1.59 16.74
C LEU A 89 -3.84 0.61 17.44
N ASN A 90 -5.07 1.04 17.72
CA ASN A 90 -6.11 0.13 18.19
C ASN A 90 -6.62 -0.74 17.03
N SER A 91 -7.24 -1.88 17.37
CA SER A 91 -7.70 -2.86 16.37
C SER A 91 -8.65 -2.24 15.35
N GLU A 92 -9.59 -1.41 15.82
CA GLU A 92 -10.60 -0.75 14.98
C GLU A 92 -9.97 0.21 13.96
N SER A 93 -8.98 1.00 14.37
CA SER A 93 -8.29 1.94 13.49
C SER A 93 -7.45 1.21 12.45
N ILE A 94 -6.78 0.11 12.84
CA ILE A 94 -5.99 -0.72 11.91
C ILE A 94 -6.91 -1.40 10.89
N GLU A 95 -8.03 -1.96 11.33
CA GLU A 95 -9.07 -2.53 10.48
C GLU A 95 -9.61 -1.49 9.49
N ARG A 96 -9.97 -0.31 9.99
CA ARG A 96 -10.45 0.79 9.17
C ARG A 96 -9.45 1.21 8.11
N GLN A 97 -8.17 1.36 8.47
CA GLN A 97 -7.12 1.72 7.51
C GLN A 97 -6.90 0.61 6.48
N PHE A 98 -6.92 -0.66 6.91
CA PHE A 98 -6.83 -1.80 5.99
C PHE A 98 -7.94 -1.76 4.94
N GLU A 99 -9.20 -1.58 5.34
CA GLU A 99 -10.35 -1.54 4.44
C GLU A 99 -10.27 -0.36 3.46
N LEU A 100 -9.92 0.83 3.96
CA LEU A 100 -9.76 2.03 3.15
C LEU A 100 -8.64 1.87 2.11
N HIS A 101 -7.48 1.36 2.53
CA HIS A 101 -6.37 1.10 1.61
C HIS A 101 -6.72 0.05 0.57
N LEU A 102 -7.43 -1.00 0.96
CA LEU A 102 -7.85 -2.08 0.06
C LEU A 102 -8.79 -1.53 -1.03
N ALA A 103 -9.86 -0.84 -0.63
CA ALA A 103 -10.81 -0.24 -1.57
C ALA A 103 -10.14 0.79 -2.50
N ARG A 104 -9.30 1.68 -1.95
CA ARG A 104 -8.53 2.65 -2.74
C ARG A 104 -7.59 1.98 -3.72
N GLY A 105 -6.87 0.95 -3.27
CA GLY A 105 -5.92 0.22 -4.08
C GLY A 105 -6.56 -0.46 -5.28
N ILE A 106 -7.70 -1.12 -5.07
CA ILE A 106 -8.49 -1.70 -6.16
C ILE A 106 -8.96 -0.62 -7.14
N ALA A 107 -9.46 0.52 -6.64
CA ALA A 107 -9.87 1.63 -7.49
C ALA A 107 -8.73 2.19 -8.34
N TYR A 108 -7.52 2.30 -7.76
CA TYR A 108 -6.33 2.72 -8.50
C TYR A 108 -5.94 1.73 -9.60
N LEU A 109 -5.92 0.44 -9.32
CA LEU A 109 -5.60 -0.57 -10.32
C LEU A 109 -6.58 -0.54 -11.51
N VAL A 110 -7.87 -0.29 -11.26
CA VAL A 110 -8.83 -0.07 -12.35
C VAL A 110 -8.52 1.21 -13.13
N GLY A 111 -8.14 2.29 -12.44
CA GLY A 111 -7.75 3.56 -13.04
C GLY A 111 -6.53 3.47 -13.98
N LEU A 112 -5.62 2.52 -13.72
CA LEU A 112 -4.47 2.24 -14.59
C LEU A 112 -4.84 1.56 -15.92
N LYS A 113 -6.11 1.14 -16.09
CA LYS A 113 -6.61 0.49 -17.32
C LYS A 113 -5.73 -0.69 -17.77
N LEU A 114 -5.34 -1.55 -16.83
CA LEU A 114 -4.52 -2.75 -17.08
C LEU A 114 -4.98 -3.52 -18.33
N SER A 115 -4.03 -3.94 -19.15
CA SER A 115 -4.22 -4.76 -20.36
C SER A 115 -3.82 -6.22 -20.16
N GLY A 116 -2.96 -6.49 -19.17
CA GLY A 116 -2.40 -7.81 -18.87
C GLY A 116 -1.68 -7.84 -17.52
N ILE A 117 -1.09 -8.98 -17.20
CA ILE A 117 -0.32 -9.16 -15.96
C ILE A 117 1.03 -8.43 -15.99
N GLU A 118 1.56 -8.17 -17.20
CA GLU A 118 2.81 -7.48 -17.46
C GLU A 118 2.81 -6.07 -16.86
N GLU A 119 1.67 -5.37 -16.95
CA GLU A 119 1.49 -4.04 -16.34
C GLU A 119 1.62 -4.12 -14.81
N LEU A 120 1.05 -5.13 -14.17
CA LEU A 120 1.20 -5.33 -12.72
C LEU A 120 2.65 -5.61 -12.33
N ILE A 121 3.34 -6.44 -13.11
CA ILE A 121 4.77 -6.73 -12.90
C ILE A 121 5.59 -5.45 -13.08
N GLY A 122 5.30 -4.64 -14.09
CA GLY A 122 5.91 -3.33 -14.30
C GLY A 122 5.82 -2.44 -13.05
N LEU A 123 4.63 -2.33 -12.44
CA LEU A 123 4.43 -1.55 -11.21
C LEU A 123 5.26 -2.04 -10.02
N ALA A 124 5.61 -3.34 -9.97
CA ALA A 124 6.44 -3.91 -8.92
C ALA A 124 7.93 -3.67 -9.16
N LEU A 125 8.35 -3.55 -10.42
CA LEU A 125 9.75 -3.35 -10.79
C LEU A 125 10.17 -1.86 -10.83
N VAL A 126 9.22 -0.93 -10.81
CA VAL A 126 9.52 0.51 -10.68
C VAL A 126 10.18 0.77 -9.32
N ASP A 127 11.43 1.20 -9.35
CA ASP A 127 12.13 1.68 -8.17
C ASP A 127 11.50 2.99 -7.69
N ARG A 128 10.80 2.91 -6.56
CA ARG A 128 10.17 4.06 -5.88
C ARG A 128 11.08 4.69 -4.82
N SER A 129 12.31 4.22 -4.67
CA SER A 129 13.30 4.79 -3.74
C SER A 129 14.04 6.00 -4.32
N SER A 130 14.04 6.17 -5.64
CA SER A 130 14.53 7.39 -6.27
C SER A 130 13.45 8.49 -6.18
N GLU A 131 13.68 9.50 -5.35
CA GLU A 131 12.83 10.69 -5.30
C GLU A 131 12.68 11.31 -6.70
N PRO A 132 11.47 11.71 -7.12
CA PRO A 132 11.31 12.51 -8.31
C PRO A 132 11.98 13.88 -8.08
N LYS A 133 13.02 14.18 -8.87
CA LYS A 133 13.59 15.54 -8.95
C LYS A 133 12.53 16.49 -9.51
N ILE A 134 11.74 17.11 -8.62
CA ILE A 134 10.80 18.16 -8.97
C ILE A 134 11.62 19.34 -9.51
N LYS A 135 11.61 19.55 -10.82
CA LYS A 135 12.04 20.82 -11.42
C LYS A 135 10.97 21.85 -11.08
N THR A 136 11.17 22.57 -9.98
CA THR A 136 10.40 23.76 -9.62
C THR A 136 10.56 24.82 -10.71
N LYS A 137 9.54 25.00 -11.53
CA LYS A 137 9.22 26.29 -12.14
C LYS A 137 7.72 26.53 -12.03
N LEU A 138 7.31 27.03 -10.87
CA LEU A 138 6.06 27.75 -10.72
C LEU A 138 6.41 29.14 -10.20
N SER A 139 6.63 30.07 -11.12
CA SER A 139 6.67 31.50 -10.84
C SER A 139 5.23 32.02 -10.87
N LEU A 140 4.70 32.46 -9.71
CA LEU A 140 3.52 33.31 -9.66
C LEU A 140 3.90 34.73 -10.10
N PRO A 141 3.06 35.43 -10.88
CA PRO A 141 3.24 36.86 -11.13
C PRO A 141 2.75 37.68 -9.94
N THR A 142 3.58 38.66 -9.57
CA THR A 142 3.28 39.81 -8.72
C THR A 142 2.18 40.66 -9.36
N VAL A 143 1.14 41.00 -8.60
CA VAL A 143 0.26 42.13 -8.91
C VAL A 143 0.33 43.10 -7.74
N GLU A 144 1.01 44.22 -7.99
CA GLU A 144 0.97 45.43 -7.19
C GLU A 144 -0.44 46.01 -7.18
N ASN A 145 -0.87 46.56 -6.04
CA ASN A 145 -1.75 47.73 -5.98
C ASN A 145 -1.67 48.38 -4.58
N LYS A 146 -1.44 49.69 -4.53
CA LYS A 146 -1.52 50.61 -3.38
C LYS A 146 -2.00 51.98 -3.95
N PRO A 147 -2.40 53.00 -3.17
CA PRO A 147 -2.99 53.11 -1.82
C PRO A 147 -4.33 53.88 -1.81
N THR A 148 -5.03 53.91 -0.65
CA THR A 148 -5.79 55.02 0.03
C THR A 148 -6.96 54.41 0.82
N THR A 149 -7.35 54.75 2.06
CA THR A 149 -7.08 55.84 3.02
C THR A 149 -7.44 55.36 4.46
N LYS A 150 -6.72 55.91 5.45
CA LYS A 150 -6.91 56.07 6.93
C LYS A 150 -8.23 55.56 7.57
N VAL A 151 -8.32 55.04 8.80
CA VAL A 151 -7.91 55.57 10.14
C VAL A 151 -8.07 54.43 11.18
N GLY A 152 -7.23 54.37 12.23
CA GLY A 152 -7.63 53.87 13.56
C GLY A 152 -6.82 52.72 14.18
N GLU A 153 -5.76 53.03 14.92
CA GLU A 153 -5.27 52.25 16.08
C GLU A 153 -6.17 52.55 17.32
N PRO A 154 -6.17 51.78 18.44
CA PRO A 154 -5.02 51.09 19.03
C PRO A 154 -5.28 49.72 19.72
N SER A 155 -4.19 49.06 20.14
CA SER A 155 -3.98 48.44 21.48
C SER A 155 -3.36 47.04 21.48
N ILE A 156 -2.34 46.94 22.32
CA ILE A 156 -1.32 45.90 22.51
C ILE A 156 -1.85 44.66 23.25
N SER A 157 -1.41 43.45 22.87
CA SER A 157 -0.85 42.48 23.85
C SER A 157 0.03 41.41 23.19
N ARG A 158 1.20 41.28 23.80
CA ARG A 158 2.36 40.43 23.55
C ARG A 158 2.16 39.07 24.25
N LEU A 159 2.55 37.97 23.61
CA LEU A 159 3.01 36.72 24.27
C LEU A 159 3.89 35.92 23.29
N GLU A 160 5.10 35.61 23.75
CA GLU A 160 6.22 34.93 23.06
C GLU A 160 6.15 33.38 23.23
N PRO A 161 6.99 32.60 22.52
CA PRO A 161 6.67 31.25 22.03
C PRO A 161 7.14 30.11 22.94
N SER A 162 6.40 29.01 22.94
CA SER A 162 6.77 27.75 23.60
C SER A 162 7.42 26.78 22.61
N THR A 163 8.76 26.79 22.62
CA THR A 163 9.69 25.65 22.50
C THR A 163 9.30 24.44 21.65
N GLU A 164 9.90 24.36 20.45
CA GLU A 164 10.07 23.14 19.66
C GLU A 164 10.93 22.10 20.41
N THR A 165 10.38 20.91 20.65
CA THR A 165 11.19 19.74 21.05
C THR A 165 11.48 18.88 19.83
N LYS A 166 12.72 18.98 19.34
CA LYS A 166 13.29 18.29 18.19
C LYS A 166 13.42 16.78 18.48
N LEU A 167 12.50 15.95 17.99
CA LEU A 167 12.65 14.49 18.05
C LEU A 167 13.67 14.03 17.00
N LYS A 168 14.79 13.46 17.47
CA LYS A 168 15.83 12.86 16.65
C LYS A 168 15.30 11.58 15.99
N SER A 169 15.24 11.59 14.66
CA SER A 169 14.96 10.40 13.84
C SER A 169 16.20 9.51 13.78
N ASN A 170 16.21 8.41 14.53
CA ASN A 170 17.22 7.38 14.34
C ASN A 170 16.77 6.45 13.20
N SER A 171 17.47 6.56 12.07
CA SER A 171 17.28 5.71 10.90
C SER A 171 17.73 4.28 11.23
N ILE A 172 16.79 3.33 11.26
CA ILE A 172 17.09 1.92 11.48
C ILE A 172 17.52 1.31 10.14
N LYS A 173 18.79 0.91 10.05
CA LYS A 173 19.36 0.26 8.88
C LYS A 173 18.88 -1.20 8.83
N LEU A 174 17.89 -1.49 7.98
CA LEU A 174 17.44 -2.85 7.72
C LEU A 174 18.45 -3.56 6.81
N ILE A 175 19.15 -4.56 7.36
CA ILE A 175 20.05 -5.44 6.62
C ILE A 175 19.24 -6.66 6.17
N TRP A 176 19.10 -6.84 4.86
CA TRP A 176 18.50 -8.04 4.29
C TRP A 176 19.52 -9.17 4.27
N HIS A 177 19.28 -10.24 5.02
CA HIS A 177 20.03 -11.48 4.85
C HIS A 177 19.56 -12.19 3.57
N THR A 178 20.45 -12.27 2.59
CA THR A 178 20.27 -13.14 1.42
C THR A 178 20.59 -14.58 1.82
N PRO A 179 19.76 -15.58 1.52
CA PRO A 179 20.12 -16.96 1.77
C PRO A 179 21.27 -17.36 0.85
N GLU A 180 22.33 -17.93 1.42
CA GLU A 180 23.47 -18.47 0.68
C GLU A 180 23.02 -19.56 -0.30
N LYS A 181 23.50 -19.45 -1.54
CA LYS A 181 23.33 -20.48 -2.58
C LYS A 181 23.98 -21.77 -2.11
N ALA A 182 23.18 -22.81 -1.90
CA ALA A 182 23.67 -24.17 -1.73
C ALA A 182 24.42 -24.61 -3.00
N ILE A 183 25.73 -24.78 -2.85
CA ILE A 183 26.63 -25.29 -3.87
C ILE A 183 26.32 -26.77 -4.13
N THR A 184 26.38 -27.12 -5.41
CA THR A 184 26.08 -28.39 -6.05
C THR A 184 26.92 -29.57 -5.55
N GLY A 185 26.24 -30.65 -5.13
CA GLY A 185 26.84 -31.96 -4.84
C GLY A 185 26.52 -32.98 -5.93
N LYS A 186 27.58 -33.48 -6.59
CA LYS A 186 27.60 -34.41 -7.72
C LYS A 186 26.86 -35.74 -7.49
N GLY A 187 26.10 -36.16 -8.52
CA GLY A 187 26.12 -37.49 -9.14
C GLY A 187 25.88 -38.75 -8.30
N LYS A 188 24.72 -39.40 -8.50
CA LYS A 188 24.60 -40.86 -8.34
C LYS A 188 23.85 -41.49 -9.51
N LYS A 189 24.50 -42.52 -10.06
CA LYS A 189 24.17 -43.30 -11.26
C LYS A 189 22.78 -43.94 -11.20
N ARG A 190 22.10 -43.97 -12.35
CA ARG A 190 20.95 -44.86 -12.63
C ARG A 190 21.43 -46.32 -12.75
N PRO A 191 20.73 -47.32 -12.18
CA PRO A 191 20.79 -48.68 -12.69
C PRO A 191 19.64 -48.94 -13.66
N GLY A 192 19.94 -49.72 -14.70
CA GLY A 192 19.11 -49.94 -15.88
C GLY A 192 17.95 -50.91 -15.71
N LYS A 193 17.09 -50.88 -16.73
CA LYS A 193 15.99 -51.79 -17.05
C LYS A 193 16.33 -53.27 -16.75
N LYS A 194 15.37 -53.98 -16.15
CA LYS A 194 15.08 -55.36 -16.50
C LYS A 194 13.59 -55.52 -16.78
N SER A 195 13.29 -55.79 -18.04
CA SER A 195 12.08 -56.42 -18.53
C SER A 195 11.87 -57.78 -17.88
N LYS A 196 10.64 -58.08 -17.45
CA LYS A 196 10.14 -59.45 -17.34
C LYS A 196 8.72 -59.50 -17.90
N SER A 197 8.63 -60.23 -18.99
CA SER A 197 7.44 -60.90 -19.52
C SER A 197 6.94 -61.95 -18.52
N PHE A 198 5.63 -61.96 -18.24
CA PHE A 198 4.68 -63.05 -18.49
C PHE A 198 3.29 -62.57 -18.07
#